data_AF-A0A2K1XH53-F1
#
_entry.id   AF-A0A2K1XH53-F1
#
_cell.length_a   1.000
_cell.length_b   1.000
_cell.length_c   1.000
_cell.angle_alpha   90.00
_cell.angle_beta   90.00
_cell.angle_gamma   90.00
#
_symmetry.space_group_name_H-M   'P 1'
#
loop_
_entity.id
_entity.type
_entity.pdbx_description
1 polymer ?
#
loop_
_entity_poly.entity_id
_entity_poly.type
_entity_poly.pdbx_seq_one_letter_code
_entity_poly.pdbx_strand_id
1 'polypeptide(L)'
;MTSAGCTHFFCLGICAPNLKTGFLKPQNLHLSAAIRFEKIEEISCALCLIRSSPDLQKLAIRAKTKANAVMEPVLEYMRVQNFLDCSLNRLREVEMQLIYGVQQELEFIKFLLAKSTIYFC
;
A
#
# COMPACT_ATOMS: atom_id res chain seq x y z
N MET A 1 28.68 16.52 -15.93
CA MET A 1 28.86 15.59 -17.09
C MET A 1 29.12 14.23 -16.48
N THR A 2 28.35 13.16 -16.61
CA THR A 2 27.21 12.75 -17.43
C THR A 2 26.68 11.49 -16.73
N SER A 3 25.38 11.39 -16.46
CA SER A 3 24.48 10.44 -17.16
C SER A 3 24.09 9.22 -16.31
N ALA A 4 22.83 9.27 -15.86
CA ALA A 4 21.80 8.24 -15.99
C ALA A 4 22.11 6.80 -15.53
N GLY A 5 21.33 6.36 -14.55
CA GLY A 5 21.14 4.96 -14.19
C GLY A 5 19.72 4.74 -13.71
N CYS A 6 18.79 4.62 -14.65
CA CYS A 6 17.47 4.05 -14.43
C CYS A 6 17.56 2.71 -13.69
N THR A 7 16.96 2.63 -12.50
CA THR A 7 16.53 1.36 -11.90
C THR A 7 15.07 1.56 -11.49
N HIS A 8 14.09 1.44 -12.39
CA HIS A 8 13.58 0.14 -12.85
C HIS A 8 13.82 -0.96 -11.81
N PHE A 9 13.34 -0.74 -10.59
CA PHE A 9 13.09 -1.86 -9.68
C PHE A 9 11.92 -2.64 -10.26
N PHE A 10 12.31 -3.72 -10.94
CA PHE A 10 11.48 -4.82 -11.36
C PHE A 10 10.41 -5.10 -10.29
N CYS A 11 9.15 -4.79 -10.62
CA CYS A 11 8.02 -5.54 -10.11
C CYS A 11 8.17 -6.98 -10.65
N LEU A 12 8.93 -7.80 -9.92
CA LEU A 12 9.05 -9.23 -10.17
C LEU A 12 7.65 -9.85 -10.02
N GLY A 13 7.02 -10.10 -11.17
CA GLY A 13 6.24 -11.30 -11.46
C GLY A 13 5.32 -11.86 -10.37
N ILE A 14 4.43 -11.06 -9.79
CA ILE A 14 3.32 -11.59 -8.98
C ILE A 14 2.01 -11.05 -9.51
N CYS A 15 1.26 -11.94 -10.15
CA CYS A 15 -0.12 -11.75 -10.56
C CYS A 15 -0.93 -11.15 -9.41
N ALA A 16 -1.34 -9.89 -9.55
CA ALA A 16 -2.52 -9.37 -8.89
C ALA A 16 -3.69 -9.49 -9.87
N PRO A 17 -4.40 -10.64 -9.96
CA PRO A 17 -5.41 -10.87 -10.99
C PRO A 17 -6.66 -9.97 -10.89
N ASN A 18 -6.69 -8.97 -10.00
CA ASN A 18 -7.86 -8.13 -9.76
C ASN A 18 -7.56 -6.63 -9.64
N LEU A 19 -6.38 -6.15 -10.05
CA LEU A 19 -6.07 -4.72 -9.97
C LEU A 19 -6.70 -3.97 -11.15
N LYS A 20 -7.84 -3.32 -10.93
CA LYS A 20 -8.41 -2.38 -11.92
C LYS A 20 -7.76 -1.02 -11.75
N THR A 21 -6.78 -0.69 -12.59
CA THR A 21 -6.27 0.68 -12.72
C THR A 21 -7.14 1.43 -13.72
N GLY A 22 -8.09 2.23 -13.23
CA GLY A 22 -8.87 3.13 -14.08
C GLY A 22 -8.09 4.41 -14.36
N PHE A 23 -7.46 4.54 -15.52
CA PHE A 23 -6.86 5.80 -15.97
C PHE A 23 -7.91 6.67 -16.66
N LEU A 24 -8.62 7.53 -15.92
CA LEU A 24 -9.43 8.61 -16.50
C LEU A 24 -9.35 9.89 -15.62
N LYS A 25 -8.76 10.93 -16.23
CA LYS A 25 -8.55 12.33 -15.76
C LYS A 25 -7.42 12.57 -14.73
N PRO A 26 -6.63 13.65 -14.89
CA PRO A 26 -5.48 13.98 -14.04
C PRO A 26 -5.84 14.50 -12.64
N GLN A 27 -6.97 14.05 -12.06
CA GLN A 27 -7.45 14.56 -10.78
C GLN A 27 -8.05 13.51 -9.86
N ASN A 28 -8.14 12.21 -10.21
CA ASN A 28 -8.66 11.21 -9.27
C ASN A 28 -8.05 9.83 -9.55
N LEU A 29 -6.85 9.57 -9.04
CA LEU A 29 -6.33 8.20 -9.04
C LEU A 29 -6.98 7.44 -7.87
N HIS A 30 -7.74 6.41 -8.24
CA HIS A 30 -8.39 5.48 -7.32
C HIS A 30 -7.71 4.11 -7.41
N LEU A 31 -7.11 3.66 -6.31
CA LEU A 31 -6.51 2.32 -6.22
C LEU A 31 -7.42 1.42 -5.39
N SER A 32 -7.84 0.29 -5.97
CA SER A 32 -8.55 -0.76 -5.24
C SER A 32 -7.71 -2.04 -5.18
N ALA A 33 -7.40 -2.50 -3.98
CA ALA A 33 -6.58 -3.69 -3.76
C ALA A 33 -7.24 -4.65 -2.75
N ALA A 34 -7.10 -5.95 -2.98
CA ALA A 34 -7.38 -6.95 -1.96
C ALA A 34 -6.04 -7.48 -1.44
N ILE A 35 -5.80 -7.36 -0.13
CA ILE A 35 -4.49 -7.66 0.48
C ILE A 35 -4.67 -8.72 1.56
N ARG A 36 -3.88 -9.78 1.47
CA ARG A 36 -3.65 -10.71 2.57
C ARG A 36 -2.50 -10.21 3.43
N PHE A 37 -2.80 -9.68 4.61
CA PHE A 37 -1.79 -9.17 5.54
C PHE A 37 -0.93 -10.26 6.21
N GLU A 38 -1.15 -11.53 5.87
CA GLU A 38 -0.26 -12.65 6.21
C GLU A 38 0.86 -12.87 5.18
N LYS A 39 0.86 -12.14 4.05
CA LYS A 39 1.81 -12.31 2.95
C LYS A 39 2.60 -11.04 2.68
N ILE A 40 3.91 -11.11 2.90
CA ILE A 40 4.85 -10.00 2.65
C ILE A 40 4.79 -9.58 1.18
N GLU A 41 4.65 -10.54 0.26
CA GLU A 41 4.65 -10.26 -1.18
C GLU A 41 3.49 -9.34 -1.55
N GLU A 42 2.28 -9.61 -1.05
CA GLU A 42 1.10 -8.78 -1.34
C GLU A 42 1.20 -7.40 -0.70
N ILE A 43 1.70 -7.32 0.53
CA ILE A 43 1.96 -6.04 1.20
C ILE A 43 2.99 -5.23 0.41
N SER A 44 4.09 -5.87 -0.01
CA SER A 44 5.15 -5.22 -0.80
C SER A 44 4.62 -4.69 -2.13
N CYS A 45 3.82 -5.46 -2.86
CA CYS A 45 3.20 -5.03 -4.10
C CYS A 45 2.27 -3.84 -3.88
N ALA A 46 1.42 -3.88 -2.83
CA ALA A 46 0.52 -2.78 -2.51
C ALA A 46 1.29 -1.50 -2.18
N LEU A 47 2.33 -1.59 -1.36
CA LEU A 47 3.18 -0.46 -1.02
C LEU A 47 3.91 0.11 -2.25
N CYS A 48 4.43 -0.75 -3.13
CA CYS A 48 5.04 -0.32 -4.39
C CYS A 48 4.06 0.44 -5.29
N LEU A 49 2.80 -0.02 -5.40
CA LEU A 49 1.77 0.66 -6.16
C LEU A 49 1.42 2.02 -5.57
N ILE A 50 1.24 2.08 -4.25
CA ILE A 50 0.98 3.32 -3.52
C ILE A 50 2.11 4.33 -3.74
N ARG A 51 3.38 3.88 -3.62
CA ARG A 51 4.57 4.73 -3.82
C ARG A 51 4.76 5.19 -5.26
N SER A 52 4.40 4.35 -6.22
CA SER A 52 4.47 4.70 -7.65
C SER A 52 3.34 5.65 -8.08
N SER A 53 2.44 5.99 -7.16
CA SER A 53 1.21 6.75 -7.40
C SER A 53 1.19 8.05 -6.57
N PRO A 54 2.08 9.02 -6.82
CA PRO A 54 2.15 10.26 -6.02
C PRO A 54 0.87 11.11 -6.10
N ASP A 55 0.06 10.91 -7.15
CA ASP A 55 -1.24 11.57 -7.36
C ASP A 55 -2.44 10.77 -6.81
N LEU A 56 -2.18 9.73 -6.01
CA LEU A 56 -3.22 8.91 -5.39
C LEU A 56 -4.10 9.78 -4.48
N GLN A 57 -5.41 9.82 -4.76
CA GLN A 57 -6.36 10.60 -3.95
C GLN A 57 -7.30 9.73 -3.14
N LYS A 58 -7.68 8.56 -3.68
CA LYS A 58 -8.51 7.59 -2.96
C LYS A 58 -7.87 6.21 -3.00
N LEU A 59 -7.77 5.59 -1.84
CA LEU A 59 -7.25 4.23 -1.66
C LEU A 59 -8.34 3.36 -1.03
N ALA A 60 -8.78 2.32 -1.75
CA ALA A 60 -9.72 1.33 -1.25
C ALA A 60 -9.02 -0.01 -1.06
N ILE A 61 -8.99 -0.52 0.17
CA ILE A 61 -8.35 -1.80 0.51
C ILE A 61 -9.39 -2.75 1.09
N ARG A 62 -9.40 -3.97 0.55
CA ARG A 62 -10.12 -5.11 1.11
C ARG A 62 -9.13 -6.04 1.80
N ALA A 63 -9.14 -6.06 3.12
CA ALA A 63 -8.34 -7.02 3.86
C ALA A 63 -8.90 -8.43 3.66
N LYS A 64 -7.99 -9.40 3.50
CA LYS A 64 -8.27 -10.84 3.44
C LYS A 64 -7.42 -11.56 4.48
N THR A 65 -7.38 -11.01 5.67
CA THR A 65 -6.53 -11.51 6.74
C THR A 65 -7.19 -12.68 7.44
N LYS A 66 -6.44 -13.75 7.68
CA LYS A 66 -6.89 -14.81 8.59
C LYS A 66 -6.51 -14.41 10.03
N ALA A 67 -7.49 -14.46 10.94
CA ALA A 67 -7.38 -13.94 12.30
C ALA A 67 -6.27 -14.58 13.19
N ASN A 68 -5.60 -15.65 12.74
CA ASN A 68 -4.87 -16.56 13.64
C ASN A 68 -3.36 -16.66 13.40
N ALA A 69 -2.75 -15.77 12.62
CA ALA A 69 -1.31 -15.82 12.39
C ALA A 69 -0.67 -14.45 12.69
N VAL A 70 -0.15 -14.27 13.91
CA VAL A 70 0.85 -13.23 14.16
C VAL A 70 2.13 -13.71 13.48
N MET A 71 2.43 -13.14 12.34
CA MET A 71 3.63 -13.45 11.56
C MET A 71 4.66 -12.36 11.86
N GLU A 72 5.52 -12.58 12.87
CA GLU A 72 6.58 -11.63 13.26
C GLU A 72 7.40 -11.11 12.05
N PRO A 73 7.76 -11.94 11.04
CA PRO A 73 8.46 -11.44 9.84
C PRO A 73 7.68 -10.36 9.06
N VAL A 74 6.35 -10.44 9.04
CA VAL A 74 5.50 -9.45 8.38
C VAL A 74 5.50 -8.14 9.16
N LEU A 75 5.47 -8.23 10.49
CA LEU A 75 5.50 -7.06 11.36
C LEU A 75 6.84 -6.35 11.28
N GLU A 76 7.94 -7.09 11.31
CA GLU A 76 9.28 -6.53 11.11
C GLU A 76 9.39 -5.84 9.75
N TYR A 77 8.90 -6.48 8.68
CA TYR A 77 8.84 -5.89 7.35
C TYR A 77 8.07 -4.55 7.36
N MET A 78 6.85 -4.52 7.90
CA MET A 78 6.05 -3.28 8.00
C MET A 78 6.77 -2.15 8.76
N ARG A 79 7.41 -2.49 9.89
CA ARG A 79 8.16 -1.51 10.69
C ARG A 79 9.29 -0.88 9.87
N VAL A 80 10.05 -1.68 9.09
CA VAL A 80 11.08 -1.17 8.18
C VAL A 80 10.48 -0.25 7.12
N GLN A 81 9.33 -0.61 6.56
CA GLN A 81 8.65 0.20 5.55
C GLN A 81 8.18 1.57 6.08
N ASN A 82 7.87 1.70 7.38
CA ASN A 82 7.54 2.98 8.01
C ASN A 82 8.69 3.99 7.92
N PHE A 83 9.94 3.53 7.89
CA PHE A 83 11.13 4.39 7.78
C PHE A 83 11.43 4.81 6.34
N LEU A 84 10.77 4.23 5.33
CA LEU A 84 11.01 4.62 3.94
C LEU A 84 10.33 5.95 3.63
N ASP A 85 11.10 6.87 3.05
CA ASP A 85 10.62 8.18 2.64
C ASP A 85 9.70 8.06 1.42
N CYS A 86 8.39 8.12 1.68
CA CYS A 86 7.39 8.32 0.66
C CYS A 86 6.32 9.26 1.19
N SER A 87 5.80 10.14 0.33
CA SER A 87 4.80 11.13 0.72
C SER A 87 3.51 10.83 -0.03
N LEU A 88 2.40 10.76 0.73
CA LEU A 88 1.05 10.56 0.22
C LEU A 88 0.23 11.85 0.38
N ASN A 89 0.83 12.99 0.06
CA ASN A 89 0.26 14.33 0.27
C ASN A 89 -1.07 14.58 -0.46
N ARG A 90 -1.34 13.82 -1.53
CA ARG A 90 -2.57 13.95 -2.32
C ARG A 90 -3.64 12.95 -1.91
N LEU A 91 -3.32 11.99 -1.04
CA LEU A 91 -4.29 11.05 -0.52
C LEU A 91 -5.28 11.82 0.34
N ARG A 92 -6.57 11.66 0.05
CA ARG A 92 -7.67 12.35 0.72
C ARG A 92 -8.61 11.40 1.41
N GLU A 93 -8.78 10.21 0.83
CA GLU A 93 -9.73 9.21 1.30
C GLU A 93 -9.06 7.83 1.32
N VAL A 94 -9.18 7.15 2.45
CA VAL A 94 -8.80 5.75 2.60
C VAL A 94 -10.01 4.98 3.08
N GLU A 95 -10.44 4.01 2.28
CA GLU A 95 -11.51 3.09 2.60
C GLU A 95 -10.88 1.71 2.87
N MET A 96 -11.07 1.17 4.08
CA MET A 96 -10.61 -0.16 4.42
C MET A 96 -11.80 -1.04 4.82
N GLN A 97 -11.95 -2.17 4.13
CA GLN A 97 -13.03 -3.13 4.35
C GLN A 97 -12.47 -4.46 4.87
N LEU A 98 -13.30 -5.19 5.64
CA LEU A 98 -12.99 -6.52 6.17
C LEU A 98 -11.76 -6.55 7.12
N ILE A 99 -11.55 -5.46 7.86
CA ILE A 99 -10.49 -5.33 8.87
C ILE A 99 -10.89 -6.11 10.13
N TYR A 100 -10.01 -6.99 10.59
CA TYR A 100 -10.18 -7.77 11.82
C TYR A 100 -9.47 -7.15 13.02
N GLY A 101 -8.68 -6.08 12.80
CA GLY A 101 -7.94 -5.39 13.85
C GLY A 101 -6.69 -6.12 14.29
N VAL A 102 -6.18 -7.04 13.47
CA VAL A 102 -4.92 -7.74 13.78
C VAL A 102 -3.73 -6.81 13.61
N GLN A 103 -2.61 -7.14 14.26
CA GLN A 103 -1.47 -6.26 14.36
C GLN A 103 -0.91 -5.80 13.00
N GLN A 104 -0.91 -6.67 11.99
CA GLN A 104 -0.43 -6.35 10.65
C GLN A 104 -1.30 -5.28 9.95
N GLU A 105 -2.62 -5.35 10.12
CA GLU A 105 -3.55 -4.35 9.58
C GLU A 105 -3.33 -3.00 10.26
N LEU A 106 -3.14 -3.01 11.58
CA LEU A 106 -2.87 -1.80 12.36
C LEU A 106 -1.54 -1.15 11.99
N GLU A 107 -0.48 -1.92 11.77
CA GLU A 107 0.81 -1.37 11.32
C GLU A 107 0.72 -0.76 9.92
N PHE A 108 -0.09 -1.34 9.03
CA PHE A 108 -0.35 -0.74 7.73
C PHE A 108 -1.15 0.56 7.81
N ILE A 109 -2.15 0.63 8.70
CA ILE A 109 -2.91 1.84 8.98
C ILE A 109 -1.98 2.94 9.52
N LYS A 110 -1.10 2.60 10.47
CA LYS A 110 -0.07 3.52 10.98
C LYS A 110 0.86 4.01 9.88
N PHE A 111 1.31 3.12 8.98
CA PHE A 111 2.11 3.50 7.82
C PHE A 111 1.38 4.57 6.99
N LEU A 112 0.11 4.35 6.64
CA LEU A 112 -0.67 5.31 5.88
C LEU A 112 -0.75 6.66 6.60
N LEU A 113 -1.10 6.66 7.89
CA LEU A 113 -1.18 7.90 8.70
C LEU A 113 0.14 8.64 8.81
N ALA A 114 1.25 7.92 8.96
CA ALA A 114 2.56 8.54 9.06
C ALA A 114 2.96 9.25 7.76
N LYS A 115 2.42 8.79 6.62
CA LYS A 115 2.81 9.28 5.28
C LYS A 115 1.75 10.18 4.63
N SER A 116 0.57 10.34 5.22
CA SER A 116 -0.52 11.17 4.70
C SER A 116 -1.14 12.04 5.79
N THR A 117 -1.57 13.25 5.42
CA THR A 117 -2.36 14.14 6.28
C THR A 117 -3.85 13.88 6.06
N ILE A 118 -4.34 12.71 6.45
CA ILE A 118 -5.75 12.30 6.30
C ILE A 118 -6.37 11.89 7.62
N TYR A 119 -7.70 12.01 7.68
CA TYR A 119 -8.56 11.45 8.72
C TYR A 119 -9.27 10.23 8.11
N PHE A 120 -9.27 9.07 8.78
CA PHE A 120 -10.04 7.90 8.33
C PHE A 120 -11.54 8.16 8.50
N CYS A 121 -12.34 7.74 7.52
CA CYS A 121 -13.79 7.86 7.55
C CYS A 121 -14.44 6.48 7.68
#